data_AF-A0A8C9TEU3-F1
#
_entry.id   AF-A0A8C9TEU3-F1
#
_cell.length_a   1.000
_cell.length_b   1.000
_cell.length_c   1.000
_cell.angle_alpha   90.00
_cell.angle_beta   90.00
_cell.angle_gamma   90.00
#
_symmetry.space_group_name_H-M   'P 1'
#
loop_
_entity.id
_entity.type
_entity.pdbx_description
1 polymer ?
#
loop_
_entity_poly.entity_id
_entity_poly.type
_entity_poly.pdbx_seq_one_letter_code
_entity_poly.pdbx_strand_id
1 'polypeptide(L)'
;MSLEKAELCDSLLRWLQTFQVPSCGNKRDLTSGVAIAHVLHRIDSSWFNETWLGRIKEESASNWRLKVSNLKKILHSMLEYYHDVSDLRRQVRLLEERNNVYMQRTCELEEELRRANAVRTQLDTYKRQVHDLSTKHSSEAVKAEKWQFEYRNLLDKYEALQKEKERLISERDTLRETNEELRCAQVQQRFLSQAGSAAIGNLASEIMPTEFKETVVRLQNENRMLCAQEESYVQQLAKVQSQLEQSQRSQNALETQNRLDQQQILELRCQVEELQKALQEQGSKTEDVSSSLLKRKLEEHLEKLHEAHSDLQKKKEVINDLEPGMDSNMAKKISELQEILRKKDEDMKQMEERYQQYVEKARMVIKTMEPRKTPSISPDVMTLRNQLTEKERRIQYLEQDFEKSKSRHEQEEKLILSAWYNMVGLALNQKMASDRSGPPGQAQSFLAQQRLATNARRGTSHRLQLR
;
A
#
# COMPACT_ATOMS: atom_id res chain seq x y z
N MET A 1 -20.42 -30.71 66.64
CA MET A 1 -19.79 -31.18 65.39
C MET A 1 -20.88 -31.84 64.56
N SER A 2 -21.24 -31.30 63.40
CA SER A 2 -22.29 -31.86 62.54
C SER A 2 -21.90 -33.27 62.08
N LEU A 3 -22.88 -34.20 62.00
CA LEU A 3 -22.67 -35.60 61.61
C LEU A 3 -21.82 -35.74 60.33
N GLU A 4 -22.09 -34.87 59.35
CA GLU A 4 -21.37 -34.80 58.06
C GLU A 4 -19.85 -34.61 58.19
N LYS A 5 -19.40 -33.83 59.18
CA LYS A 5 -17.96 -33.60 59.39
C LYS A 5 -17.27 -34.84 59.98
N ALA A 6 -17.99 -35.64 60.75
CA ALA A 6 -17.44 -36.89 61.28
C ALA A 6 -17.25 -37.93 60.18
N GLU A 7 -18.26 -38.08 59.31
CA GLU A 7 -18.23 -38.99 58.15
C GLU A 7 -17.17 -38.59 57.12
N LEU A 8 -17.01 -37.29 56.86
CA LEU A 8 -15.94 -36.77 56.01
C LEU A 8 -14.55 -37.12 56.57
N CYS A 9 -14.33 -36.89 57.87
CA CYS A 9 -13.07 -37.23 58.53
C CYS A 9 -12.78 -38.74 58.49
N ASP A 10 -13.80 -39.60 58.64
CA ASP A 10 -13.63 -41.05 58.51
C ASP A 10 -13.24 -41.46 57.09
N SER A 11 -13.85 -40.84 56.09
CA SER A 11 -13.52 -41.09 54.68
C SER A 11 -12.11 -40.61 54.32
N LEU A 12 -11.72 -39.42 54.77
CA LEU A 12 -10.37 -38.87 54.59
C LEU A 12 -9.31 -39.68 55.32
N LEU A 13 -9.60 -40.20 56.51
CA LEU A 13 -8.69 -41.07 57.25
C LEU A 13 -8.41 -42.37 56.47
N ARG A 14 -9.44 -43.00 55.91
CA ARG A 14 -9.26 -44.20 55.05
C ARG A 14 -8.39 -43.88 53.84
N TRP A 15 -8.57 -42.71 53.21
CA TRP A 15 -7.72 -42.27 52.11
C TRP A 15 -6.27 -42.03 52.56
N LEU A 16 -6.05 -41.35 53.68
CA LEU A 16 -4.70 -41.12 54.24
C LEU A 16 -3.96 -42.43 54.54
N GLN A 17 -4.69 -43.45 55.01
CA GLN A 17 -4.12 -44.78 55.30
C GLN A 17 -3.57 -45.48 54.05
N THR A 18 -4.04 -45.15 52.84
CA THR A 18 -3.51 -45.70 51.59
C THR A 18 -2.03 -45.35 51.36
N PHE A 19 -1.56 -44.26 51.96
CA PHE A 19 -0.18 -43.81 51.85
C PHE A 19 0.78 -44.59 52.75
N GLN A 20 0.31 -45.49 53.64
CA GLN A 20 1.18 -46.34 54.48
C GLN A 20 2.27 -45.53 55.21
N VAL A 21 1.84 -44.48 55.91
CA VAL A 21 2.69 -43.52 56.61
C VAL A 21 2.70 -43.80 58.12
N PRO A 22 3.81 -43.54 58.85
CA PRO A 22 3.84 -43.69 60.30
C PRO A 22 2.74 -42.89 61.00
N SER A 23 2.23 -43.41 62.13
CA SER A 23 1.28 -42.70 62.99
C SER A 23 -0.04 -42.29 62.29
N CYS A 24 -0.58 -43.15 61.41
CA CYS A 24 -1.82 -42.94 60.65
C CYS A 24 -2.95 -43.94 61.00
N GLY A 25 -2.94 -44.53 62.20
CA GLY A 25 -3.88 -45.60 62.57
C GLY A 25 -5.25 -45.10 63.02
N ASN A 26 -5.30 -43.98 63.72
CA ASN A 26 -6.54 -43.42 64.26
C ASN A 26 -6.57 -41.87 64.18
N LYS A 27 -7.75 -41.27 64.41
CA LYS A 27 -7.95 -39.80 64.38
C LYS A 27 -7.05 -39.04 65.37
N ARG A 28 -6.67 -39.66 66.50
CA ARG A 28 -5.80 -39.04 67.51
C ARG A 28 -4.35 -38.98 67.03
N ASP A 29 -3.89 -39.95 66.25
CA ASP A 29 -2.53 -39.97 65.72
C ASP A 29 -2.29 -38.81 64.73
N LEU A 30 -3.32 -38.45 63.95
CA LEU A 30 -3.29 -37.31 63.04
C LEU A 30 -3.13 -35.95 63.75
N THR A 31 -3.49 -35.84 65.03
CA THR A 31 -3.41 -34.57 65.78
C THR A 31 -1.97 -34.07 65.97
N SER A 32 -0.98 -34.94 65.81
CA SER A 32 0.44 -34.58 65.85
C SER A 32 0.92 -33.77 64.63
N GLY A 33 0.19 -33.88 63.51
CA GLY A 33 0.59 -33.36 62.21
C GLY A 33 1.67 -34.20 61.49
N VAL A 34 2.34 -35.13 62.17
CA VAL A 34 3.48 -35.90 61.62
C VAL A 34 3.02 -36.76 60.44
N ALA A 35 1.93 -37.52 60.60
CA ALA A 35 1.37 -38.34 59.53
C ALA A 35 0.93 -37.50 58.31
N ILE A 36 0.35 -36.31 58.54
CA ILE A 36 -0.06 -35.41 57.46
C ILE A 36 1.17 -34.88 56.71
N ALA A 37 2.23 -34.51 57.42
CA ALA A 37 3.45 -34.01 56.82
C ALA A 37 4.13 -35.06 55.92
N HIS A 38 4.20 -36.30 56.37
CA HIS A 38 4.73 -37.39 55.56
C HIS A 38 3.86 -37.72 54.34
N VAL A 39 2.53 -37.59 54.43
CA VAL A 39 1.65 -37.74 53.26
C VAL A 39 1.90 -36.60 52.26
N LEU A 40 2.03 -35.35 52.72
CA LEU A 40 2.34 -34.21 51.85
C LEU A 40 3.68 -34.38 51.13
N HIS A 41 4.70 -34.88 51.83
CA HIS A 41 5.99 -35.23 51.22
C HIS A 41 5.85 -36.30 50.11
N ARG A 42 4.95 -37.28 50.27
CA ARG A 42 4.69 -38.28 49.23
C ARG A 42 3.89 -37.75 48.04
N ILE A 43 3.01 -36.76 48.27
CA ILE A 43 2.21 -36.13 47.22
C ILE A 43 3.10 -35.29 46.30
N ASP A 44 3.98 -34.49 46.90
CA ASP A 44 4.96 -33.70 46.15
C ASP A 44 6.24 -33.54 46.97
N SER A 45 7.22 -34.40 46.69
CA SER A 45 8.52 -34.38 47.35
C SER A 45 9.40 -33.20 46.94
N SER A 46 9.07 -32.51 45.85
CA SER A 46 9.81 -31.34 45.38
C SER A 46 9.48 -30.10 46.23
N TRP A 47 8.19 -29.92 46.53
CA TRP A 47 7.72 -28.83 47.40
C TRP A 47 7.87 -29.17 48.88
N PHE A 48 7.28 -30.30 49.30
CA PHE A 48 7.32 -30.77 50.68
C PHE A 48 8.57 -31.63 50.91
N ASN A 49 9.75 -31.10 50.63
CA ASN A 49 11.01 -31.85 50.65
C ASN A 49 11.46 -32.29 52.05
N GLU A 50 12.54 -33.08 52.13
CA GLU A 50 13.08 -33.60 53.39
C GLU A 50 13.45 -32.49 54.40
N THR A 51 13.91 -31.33 53.91
CA THR A 51 14.26 -30.19 54.78
C THR A 51 13.05 -29.55 55.42
N TRP A 52 11.91 -29.52 54.72
CA TRP A 52 10.64 -29.07 55.26
C TRP A 52 10.07 -30.09 56.25
N LEU A 53 10.10 -31.38 55.88
CA LEU A 53 9.62 -32.48 56.72
C LEU A 53 10.37 -32.53 58.07
N GLY A 54 11.69 -32.30 58.06
CA GLY A 54 12.51 -32.21 59.27
C GLY A 54 12.16 -31.06 60.23
N ARG A 55 11.35 -30.07 59.80
CA ARG A 55 10.84 -28.99 60.68
C ARG A 55 9.64 -29.43 61.52
N ILE A 56 9.04 -30.57 61.21
CA ILE A 56 7.93 -31.18 61.94
C ILE A 56 8.51 -32.14 62.96
N LYS A 57 8.34 -31.81 64.25
CA LYS A 57 8.95 -32.60 65.34
C LYS A 57 8.01 -33.69 65.82
N GLU A 58 8.56 -34.87 66.04
CA GLU A 58 7.88 -36.01 66.66
C GLU A 58 8.33 -36.12 68.13
N GLU A 59 7.46 -35.77 69.08
CA GLU A 59 7.72 -35.87 70.53
C GLU A 59 6.48 -36.37 71.30
N SER A 60 6.71 -36.86 72.52
CA SER A 60 5.77 -37.52 73.45
C SER A 60 4.35 -36.93 73.49
N ALA A 61 3.37 -37.81 73.62
CA ALA A 61 1.94 -37.63 73.38
C ALA A 61 1.21 -36.43 74.05
N SER A 62 1.81 -35.74 75.04
CA SER A 62 1.15 -34.70 75.85
C SER A 62 1.44 -33.24 75.44
N ASN A 63 2.41 -32.96 74.57
CA ASN A 63 2.78 -31.57 74.25
C ASN A 63 1.84 -30.93 73.20
N TRP A 64 0.66 -30.50 73.63
CA TRP A 64 -0.35 -29.89 72.75
C TRP A 64 0.13 -28.62 72.03
N ARG A 65 1.03 -27.83 72.64
CA ARG A 65 1.61 -26.62 72.02
C ARG A 65 2.44 -26.98 70.79
N LEU A 66 3.21 -28.06 70.86
CA LEU A 66 3.98 -28.56 69.72
C LEU A 66 3.07 -29.07 68.60
N LYS A 67 2.02 -29.82 68.93
CA LYS A 67 1.02 -30.29 67.95
C LYS A 67 0.40 -29.12 67.18
N VAL A 68 -0.01 -28.06 67.89
CA VAL A 68 -0.53 -26.84 67.27
C VAL A 68 0.54 -26.16 66.39
N SER A 69 1.80 -26.12 66.82
CA SER A 69 2.90 -25.56 66.01
C SER A 69 3.12 -26.34 64.71
N ASN A 70 3.15 -27.67 64.78
CA ASN A 70 3.29 -28.54 63.60
C ASN A 70 2.12 -28.33 62.63
N LEU A 71 0.88 -28.35 63.11
CA LEU A 71 -0.31 -28.14 62.29
C LEU A 71 -0.34 -26.75 61.64
N LYS A 72 0.12 -25.70 62.34
CA LYS A 72 0.26 -24.36 61.76
C LYS A 72 1.26 -24.32 60.61
N LYS A 73 2.42 -24.97 60.75
CA LYS A 73 3.43 -25.08 59.69
C LYS A 73 2.89 -25.81 58.47
N ILE A 74 2.21 -26.93 58.70
CA ILE A 74 1.58 -27.74 57.64
C ILE A 74 0.53 -26.92 56.89
N LEU A 75 -0.38 -26.28 57.62
CA LEU A 75 -1.43 -25.46 57.02
C LEU A 75 -0.85 -24.31 56.20
N HIS A 76 0.17 -23.63 56.72
CA HIS A 76 0.82 -22.53 56.02
C HIS A 76 1.47 -22.98 54.70
N SER A 77 2.30 -24.02 54.74
CA SER A 77 2.96 -24.55 53.53
C SER A 77 1.98 -25.17 52.53
N MET A 78 0.86 -25.72 53.01
CA MET A 78 -0.22 -26.20 52.14
C MET A 78 -0.93 -25.04 51.45
N LEU A 79 -1.23 -23.94 52.16
CA LEU A 79 -1.83 -22.75 51.54
C LEU A 79 -0.93 -22.11 50.48
N GLU A 80 0.37 -22.01 50.74
CA GLU A 80 1.36 -21.55 49.76
C GLU A 80 1.40 -22.46 48.53
N TYR A 81 1.44 -23.78 48.73
CA TYR A 81 1.38 -24.75 47.63
C TYR A 81 0.12 -24.59 46.77
N TYR A 82 -1.05 -24.43 47.40
CA TYR A 82 -2.31 -24.24 46.66
C TYR A 82 -2.31 -22.95 45.84
N HIS A 83 -1.74 -21.88 46.38
CA HIS A 83 -1.61 -20.61 45.68
C HIS A 83 -0.71 -20.77 44.44
N ASP A 84 0.48 -21.33 44.60
CA ASP A 84 1.45 -21.49 43.51
C ASP A 84 0.97 -22.45 42.42
N VAL A 85 0.32 -23.56 42.79
CA VAL A 85 -0.30 -24.47 41.82
C VAL A 85 -1.43 -23.77 41.05
N SER A 86 -2.21 -22.92 41.71
CA SER A 86 -3.29 -22.16 41.06
C SER A 86 -2.74 -21.11 40.08
N ASP A 87 -1.65 -20.43 40.47
CA ASP A 87 -0.95 -19.49 39.60
C ASP A 87 -0.30 -20.19 38.41
N LEU A 88 0.32 -21.34 38.61
CA LEU A 88 0.88 -22.13 37.52
C LEU A 88 -0.21 -22.57 36.54
N ARG A 89 -1.36 -23.02 37.04
CA ARG A 89 -2.53 -23.35 36.20
C ARG A 89 -3.02 -22.15 35.41
N ARG A 90 -3.01 -20.94 36.00
CA ARG A 90 -3.36 -19.70 35.31
C ARG A 90 -2.35 -19.37 34.21
N GLN A 91 -1.05 -19.51 34.49
CA GLN A 91 0.00 -19.28 33.51
C GLN A 91 -0.07 -20.26 32.34
N VAL A 92 -0.32 -21.55 32.61
CA VAL A 92 -0.51 -22.57 31.57
C VAL A 92 -1.67 -22.20 30.65
N ARG A 93 -2.82 -21.79 31.19
CA ARG A 93 -3.96 -21.34 30.38
C ARG A 93 -3.61 -20.14 29.50
N LEU A 94 -2.91 -19.13 30.04
CA LEU A 94 -2.47 -17.97 29.26
C LEU A 94 -1.50 -18.36 28.13
N LEU A 95 -0.62 -19.34 28.37
CA LEU A 95 0.29 -19.85 27.35
C LEU A 95 -0.46 -20.64 26.27
N GLU A 96 -1.45 -21.45 26.64
CA GLU A 96 -2.32 -22.17 25.72
C GLU A 96 -3.13 -21.20 24.85
N GLU A 97 -3.72 -20.16 25.44
CA GLU A 97 -4.42 -19.08 24.73
C GLU A 97 -3.49 -18.36 23.74
N ARG A 98 -2.29 -17.97 24.19
CA ARG A 98 -1.29 -17.33 23.33
C ARG A 98 -0.83 -18.23 22.19
N ASN A 99 -0.66 -19.52 22.44
CA ASN A 99 -0.31 -20.50 21.42
C ASN A 99 -1.43 -20.66 20.38
N ASN A 100 -2.69 -20.72 20.83
CA ASN A 100 -3.85 -20.72 19.93
C ASN A 100 -3.90 -19.48 19.03
N VAL A 101 -3.62 -18.29 19.57
CA VAL A 101 -3.54 -17.06 18.78
C VAL A 101 -2.40 -17.14 17.76
N TYR A 102 -1.23 -17.65 18.14
CA TYR A 102 -0.12 -17.84 17.18
C TYR A 102 -0.45 -18.84 16.08
N MET A 103 -1.12 -19.95 16.43
CA MET A 103 -1.58 -20.93 15.45
C MET A 103 -2.60 -20.32 14.49
N GLN A 104 -3.61 -19.59 15.00
CA GLN A 104 -4.58 -18.89 14.16
C GLN A 104 -3.90 -17.89 13.23
N ARG A 105 -2.97 -17.08 13.76
CA ARG A 105 -2.21 -16.12 12.96
C ARG A 105 -1.38 -16.80 11.88
N THR A 106 -0.80 -17.96 12.19
CA THR A 106 -0.04 -18.76 11.22
C THR A 106 -0.96 -19.24 10.09
N CYS A 107 -2.14 -19.77 10.41
CA CYS A 107 -3.12 -20.18 9.40
C CYS A 107 -3.58 -19.01 8.51
N GLU A 108 -3.85 -17.83 9.10
CA GLU A 108 -4.20 -16.62 8.35
C GLU A 108 -3.10 -16.23 7.35
N LEU A 109 -1.84 -16.22 7.80
CA LEU A 109 -0.69 -15.91 6.95
C LEU A 109 -0.50 -16.94 5.82
N GLU A 110 -0.74 -18.23 6.08
CA GLU A 110 -0.71 -19.28 5.06
C GLU A 110 -1.80 -19.08 4.00
N GLU A 111 -2.99 -18.65 4.40
CA GLU A 111 -4.06 -18.31 3.47
C GLU A 111 -3.74 -17.06 2.65
N GLU A 112 -3.22 -16.00 3.27
CA GLU A 112 -2.76 -14.80 2.58
C GLU A 112 -1.68 -15.16 1.54
N LEU A 113 -0.72 -16.00 1.90
CA LEU A 113 0.30 -16.50 0.98
C LEU A 113 -0.30 -17.28 -0.19
N ARG A 114 -1.32 -18.12 0.07
CA ARG A 114 -2.03 -18.87 -0.98
C ARG A 114 -2.75 -17.92 -1.95
N ARG A 115 -3.44 -16.89 -1.44
CA ARG A 115 -4.09 -15.85 -2.25
C ARG A 115 -3.07 -15.06 -3.07
N ALA A 116 -1.97 -14.63 -2.46
CA ALA A 116 -0.90 -13.90 -3.13
C ALA A 116 -0.28 -14.72 -4.26
N ASN A 117 -0.07 -16.02 -4.06
CA ASN A 117 0.44 -16.92 -5.09
C ASN A 117 -0.53 -17.10 -6.27
N ALA A 118 -1.84 -17.14 -6.02
CA ALA A 118 -2.85 -17.18 -7.08
C ALA A 118 -2.81 -15.90 -7.93
N VAL A 119 -2.78 -14.72 -7.30
CA VAL A 119 -2.67 -13.43 -7.99
C VAL A 119 -1.36 -13.34 -8.78
N ARG A 120 -0.24 -13.80 -8.21
CA ARG A 120 1.05 -13.84 -8.94
C ARG A 120 0.97 -14.69 -10.20
N THR A 121 0.32 -15.85 -10.13
CA THR A 121 0.15 -16.75 -11.29
C THR A 121 -0.70 -16.10 -12.38
N GLN A 122 -1.77 -15.37 -11.99
CA GLN A 122 -2.57 -14.59 -12.93
C GLN A 122 -1.76 -13.45 -13.56
N LEU A 123 -0.97 -12.71 -12.77
CA LEU A 123 -0.10 -11.65 -13.25
C LEU A 123 0.94 -12.18 -14.27
N ASP A 124 1.54 -13.34 -14.01
CA ASP A 124 2.48 -13.97 -14.94
C ASP A 124 1.79 -14.40 -16.25
N THR A 125 0.51 -14.74 -16.19
CA THR A 125 -0.31 -15.04 -17.38
C THR A 125 -0.57 -13.77 -18.19
N TYR A 126 -1.01 -12.69 -17.55
CA TYR A 126 -1.21 -11.40 -18.21
C TYR A 126 0.07 -10.82 -18.78
N LYS A 127 1.20 -10.94 -18.08
CA LYS A 127 2.52 -10.55 -18.61
C LYS A 127 2.88 -11.28 -19.90
N ARG A 128 2.63 -12.59 -19.98
CA ARG A 128 2.83 -13.37 -21.21
C ARG A 128 1.90 -12.90 -22.33
N GLN A 129 0.62 -12.70 -22.03
CA GLN A 129 -0.33 -12.19 -23.04
C GLN A 129 0.07 -10.82 -23.59
N VAL A 130 0.51 -9.90 -22.73
CA VAL A 130 1.02 -8.58 -23.15
C VAL A 130 2.26 -8.72 -24.04
N HIS A 131 3.19 -9.61 -23.67
CA HIS A 131 4.38 -9.86 -24.48
C HIS A 131 4.04 -10.45 -25.86
N ASP A 132 3.11 -11.40 -25.91
CA ASP A 132 2.66 -12.03 -27.16
C ASP A 132 1.95 -11.01 -28.06
N LEU A 133 1.07 -10.18 -27.49
CA LEU A 133 0.40 -9.10 -28.23
C LEU A 133 1.37 -8.03 -28.71
N SER A 134 2.34 -7.64 -27.89
CA SER A 134 3.40 -6.70 -28.28
C SER A 134 4.23 -7.24 -29.44
N THR A 135 4.59 -8.53 -29.40
CA THR A 135 5.32 -9.21 -30.48
C THR A 135 4.49 -9.26 -31.76
N LYS A 136 3.20 -9.61 -31.66
CA LYS A 136 2.28 -9.58 -32.81
C LYS A 136 2.15 -8.18 -33.39
N HIS A 137 1.95 -7.16 -32.55
CA HIS A 137 1.85 -5.77 -32.99
C HIS A 137 3.11 -5.31 -33.72
N SER A 138 4.29 -5.61 -33.18
CA SER A 138 5.56 -5.33 -33.85
C SER A 138 5.68 -6.04 -35.20
N SER A 139 5.23 -7.30 -35.29
CA SER A 139 5.26 -8.04 -36.56
C SER A 139 4.30 -7.47 -37.61
N GLU A 140 3.12 -7.01 -37.22
CA GLU A 140 2.15 -6.36 -38.11
C GLU A 140 2.61 -4.96 -38.52
N ALA A 141 3.26 -4.22 -37.62
CA ALA A 141 3.87 -2.93 -37.94
C ALA A 141 4.94 -3.09 -39.04
N VAL A 142 5.84 -4.07 -38.92
CA VAL A 142 6.84 -4.36 -39.95
C VAL A 142 6.20 -4.78 -41.28
N LYS A 143 5.10 -5.54 -41.26
CA LYS A 143 4.36 -5.88 -42.49
C LYS A 143 3.72 -4.64 -43.11
N ALA A 144 3.14 -3.75 -42.30
CA ALA A 144 2.55 -2.51 -42.78
C ALA A 144 3.61 -1.61 -43.45
N GLU A 145 4.80 -1.50 -42.86
CA GLU A 145 5.93 -0.76 -43.46
C GLU A 145 6.34 -1.34 -44.82
N LYS A 146 6.38 -2.68 -44.94
CA LYS A 146 6.66 -3.34 -46.22
C LYS A 146 5.61 -3.00 -47.28
N TRP A 147 4.33 -3.09 -46.94
CA TRP A 147 3.26 -2.75 -47.88
C TRP A 147 3.24 -1.26 -48.24
N GLN A 148 3.57 -0.38 -47.30
CA GLN A 148 3.73 1.05 -47.58
C GLN A 148 4.85 1.30 -48.58
N PHE A 149 5.99 0.62 -48.42
CA PHE A 149 7.10 0.71 -49.36
C PHE A 149 6.72 0.19 -50.75
N GLU A 150 6.06 -0.97 -50.83
CA GLU A 150 5.59 -1.54 -52.11
C GLU A 150 4.56 -0.65 -52.81
N TYR A 151 3.61 -0.09 -52.06
CA TYR A 151 2.63 0.85 -52.59
C TYR A 151 3.31 2.10 -53.15
N ARG A 152 4.28 2.66 -52.42
CA ARG A 152 5.02 3.85 -52.86
C ARG A 152 5.80 3.59 -54.15
N ASN A 153 6.50 2.46 -54.23
CA ASN A 153 7.19 2.05 -55.46
C ASN A 153 6.21 1.86 -56.64
N LEU A 154 5.02 1.34 -56.39
CA LEU A 154 4.03 1.15 -57.44
C LEU A 154 3.42 2.49 -57.89
N LEU A 155 3.20 3.41 -56.95
CA LEU A 155 2.76 4.77 -57.24
C LEU A 155 3.79 5.52 -58.08
N ASP A 156 5.08 5.45 -57.72
CA ASP A 156 6.16 6.08 -58.49
C ASP A 156 6.22 5.53 -59.93
N LYS A 157 6.03 4.23 -60.11
CA LYS A 157 5.93 3.60 -61.44
C LYS A 157 4.70 4.08 -62.22
N TYR A 158 3.55 4.20 -61.57
CA TYR A 158 2.33 4.70 -62.18
C TYR A 158 2.51 6.16 -62.63
N GLU A 159 3.07 7.01 -61.78
CA GLU A 159 3.36 8.41 -62.12
C GLU A 159 4.35 8.53 -63.29
N ALA A 160 5.38 7.68 -63.35
CA ALA A 160 6.31 7.64 -64.47
C ALA A 160 5.61 7.26 -65.79
N LEU A 161 4.76 6.22 -65.77
CA LEU A 161 3.97 5.81 -66.94
C LEU A 161 2.97 6.89 -67.37
N GLN A 162 2.35 7.58 -66.40
CA GLN A 162 1.41 8.66 -66.68
C GLN A 162 2.11 9.85 -67.37
N LYS A 163 3.33 10.21 -66.93
CA LYS A 163 4.15 11.24 -67.60
C LYS A 163 4.55 10.83 -69.02
N GLU A 164 4.94 9.58 -69.24
CA GLU A 164 5.23 9.08 -70.59
C GLU A 164 3.99 9.08 -71.49
N LYS A 165 2.83 8.72 -70.96
CA LYS A 165 1.56 8.82 -71.70
C LYS A 165 1.27 10.26 -72.13
N GLU A 166 1.45 11.23 -71.23
CA GLU A 166 1.27 12.66 -71.54
C GLU A 166 2.28 13.14 -72.59
N ARG A 167 3.54 12.69 -72.51
CA ARG A 167 4.58 12.96 -73.51
C ARG A 167 4.22 12.40 -74.89
N LEU A 168 3.74 11.16 -74.95
CA LEU A 168 3.31 10.54 -76.22
C LEU A 168 2.07 11.24 -76.80
N ILE A 169 1.16 11.72 -75.94
CA ILE A 169 0.01 12.51 -76.38
C ILE A 169 0.46 13.81 -77.03
N SER A 170 1.38 14.56 -76.40
CA SER A 170 1.89 15.81 -76.96
C SER A 170 2.71 15.59 -78.24
N GLU A 171 3.54 14.55 -78.30
CA GLU A 171 4.23 14.13 -79.53
C GLU A 171 3.23 13.80 -80.65
N ARG A 172 2.15 13.08 -80.34
CA ARG A 172 1.09 12.78 -81.32
C ARG A 172 0.37 14.04 -81.79
N ASP A 173 0.07 14.98 -80.91
CA ASP A 173 -0.63 16.22 -81.27
C ASP A 173 0.27 17.14 -82.13
N THR A 174 1.55 17.29 -81.78
CA THR A 174 2.52 18.02 -82.62
C THR A 174 2.73 17.37 -84.00
N LEU A 175 2.79 16.04 -84.08
CA LEU A 175 2.85 15.33 -85.36
C LEU A 175 1.57 15.49 -86.19
N ARG A 176 0.42 15.63 -85.53
CA ARG A 176 -0.86 15.90 -86.20
C ARG A 176 -0.87 17.31 -86.78
N GLU A 177 -0.48 18.30 -85.99
CA GLU A 177 -0.37 19.71 -86.42
C GLU A 177 0.59 19.84 -87.61
N THR A 178 1.80 19.28 -87.53
CA THR A 178 2.76 19.31 -88.64
C THR A 178 2.24 18.61 -89.90
N ASN A 179 1.48 17.51 -89.78
CA ASN A 179 0.83 16.88 -90.93
C ASN A 179 -0.26 17.77 -91.55
N GLU A 180 -1.04 18.45 -90.72
CA GLU A 180 -2.06 19.39 -91.18
C GLU A 180 -1.44 20.61 -91.88
N GLU A 181 -0.36 21.17 -91.33
CA GLU A 181 0.44 22.23 -91.96
C GLU A 181 1.00 21.79 -93.33
N LEU A 182 1.59 20.60 -93.40
CA LEU A 182 2.10 20.04 -94.66
C LEU A 182 1.00 19.84 -95.70
N ARG A 183 -0.19 19.37 -95.29
CA ARG A 183 -1.36 19.26 -96.19
C ARG A 183 -1.82 20.63 -96.68
N CYS A 184 -1.91 21.62 -95.79
CA CYS A 184 -2.25 23.00 -96.15
C CYS A 184 -1.24 23.58 -97.15
N ALA A 185 0.05 23.40 -96.91
CA ALA A 185 1.12 23.82 -97.83
C ALA A 185 1.01 23.12 -99.19
N GLN A 186 0.75 21.81 -99.23
CA GLN A 186 0.53 21.07 -100.48
C GLN A 186 -0.72 21.54 -101.24
N VAL A 187 -1.81 21.84 -100.55
CA VAL A 187 -3.04 22.38 -101.16
C VAL A 187 -2.77 23.76 -101.74
N GLN A 188 -2.14 24.67 -100.99
CA GLN A 188 -1.72 25.98 -101.50
C GLN A 188 -0.80 25.84 -102.73
N GLN A 189 0.16 24.92 -102.69
CA GLN A 189 1.06 24.67 -103.82
C GLN A 189 0.34 24.11 -105.05
N ARG A 190 -0.66 23.22 -104.87
CA ARG A 190 -1.53 22.73 -105.96
C ARG A 190 -2.40 23.84 -106.54
N PHE A 191 -3.01 24.69 -105.72
CA PHE A 191 -3.79 25.83 -106.19
C PHE A 191 -2.93 26.83 -106.98
N LEU A 192 -1.71 27.11 -106.52
CA LEU A 192 -0.75 27.96 -107.23
C LEU A 192 -0.24 27.33 -108.55
N SER A 193 -0.27 26.00 -108.66
CA SER A 193 0.12 25.27 -109.88
C SER A 193 -1.02 25.09 -110.89
N GLN A 194 -2.28 25.25 -110.46
CA GLN A 194 -3.48 25.01 -111.29
C GLN A 194 -4.24 26.32 -111.63
N ALA A 195 -4.10 27.36 -110.81
CA ALA A 195 -4.47 28.72 -111.17
C ALA A 195 -3.24 29.45 -111.70
N GLY A 196 -3.22 29.71 -113.01
CA GLY A 196 -2.34 30.74 -113.55
C GLY A 196 -2.59 32.05 -112.81
N SER A 197 -1.53 32.57 -112.17
CA SER A 197 -1.36 33.93 -111.66
C SER A 197 -2.64 34.78 -111.54
N ALA A 198 -3.24 34.83 -110.35
CA ALA A 198 -4.07 35.97 -109.97
C ALA A 198 -4.09 36.14 -108.44
N ALA A 199 -3.45 37.21 -108.00
CA ALA A 199 -3.57 37.73 -106.64
C ALA A 199 -5.03 38.14 -106.38
N ILE A 200 -5.78 37.27 -105.70
CA ILE A 200 -7.07 37.62 -105.10
C ILE A 200 -6.94 37.36 -103.60
N GLY A 201 -6.42 38.37 -102.91
CA GLY A 201 -6.43 38.45 -101.46
C GLY A 201 -6.46 39.91 -101.09
N ASN A 202 -7.64 40.54 -101.19
CA ASN A 202 -8.02 41.74 -100.42
C ASN A 202 -9.41 42.34 -100.75
N LEU A 203 -10.13 41.91 -101.78
CA LEU A 203 -11.40 42.56 -102.15
C LEU A 203 -12.61 42.17 -101.27
N ALA A 204 -12.54 41.08 -100.49
CA ALA A 204 -13.64 40.64 -99.62
C ALA A 204 -13.79 41.50 -98.34
N SER A 205 -12.79 42.32 -98.00
CA SER A 205 -12.84 43.18 -96.80
C SER A 205 -13.51 44.55 -97.05
N GLU A 206 -13.68 44.95 -98.31
CA GLU A 206 -14.00 46.33 -98.68
C GLU A 206 -15.48 46.56 -99.03
N ILE A 207 -16.28 45.50 -99.27
CA ILE A 207 -17.71 45.58 -99.66
C ILE A 207 -18.62 45.02 -98.54
N MET A 208 -18.33 45.31 -97.28
CA MET A 208 -19.26 45.04 -96.18
C MET A 208 -19.97 46.35 -95.80
N PRO A 209 -21.31 46.47 -96.00
CA PRO A 209 -22.05 47.67 -95.65
C PRO A 209 -21.81 48.05 -94.18
N THR A 210 -21.73 49.35 -93.89
CA THR A 210 -21.37 49.87 -92.57
C THR A 210 -22.27 49.36 -91.46
N GLU A 211 -23.57 49.14 -91.72
CA GLU A 211 -24.49 48.58 -90.71
C GLU A 211 -24.16 47.11 -90.35
N PHE A 212 -23.61 46.34 -91.30
CA PHE A 212 -23.17 44.96 -91.05
C PHE A 212 -21.86 44.91 -90.26
N LYS A 213 -20.93 45.86 -90.48
CA LYS A 213 -19.71 45.97 -89.67
C LYS A 213 -20.03 46.33 -88.22
N GLU A 214 -20.95 47.26 -88.00
CA GLU A 214 -21.38 47.67 -86.66
C GLU A 214 -22.13 46.55 -85.90
N THR A 215 -23.00 45.80 -86.58
CA THR A 215 -23.67 44.64 -85.98
C THR A 215 -22.70 43.52 -85.63
N VAL A 216 -21.70 43.25 -86.48
CA VAL A 216 -20.63 42.28 -86.18
C VAL A 216 -19.82 42.71 -84.96
N VAL A 217 -19.42 43.97 -84.84
CA VAL A 217 -18.68 44.47 -83.67
C VAL A 217 -19.54 44.40 -82.40
N ARG A 218 -20.83 44.73 -82.49
CA ARG A 218 -21.76 44.63 -81.35
C ARG A 218 -21.92 43.18 -80.89
N LEU A 219 -22.12 42.25 -81.82
CA LEU A 219 -22.21 40.82 -81.54
C LEU A 219 -20.88 40.26 -81.02
N GLN A 220 -19.73 40.74 -81.50
CA GLN A 220 -18.41 40.36 -80.97
C GLN A 220 -18.22 40.83 -79.53
N ASN A 221 -18.62 42.06 -79.20
CA ASN A 221 -18.58 42.55 -77.82
C ASN A 221 -19.57 41.78 -76.93
N GLU A 222 -20.77 41.49 -77.41
CA GLU A 222 -21.75 40.67 -76.70
C GLU A 222 -21.24 39.24 -76.45
N ASN A 223 -20.65 38.59 -77.45
CA ASN A 223 -20.03 37.27 -77.29
C ASN A 223 -18.87 37.31 -76.29
N ARG A 224 -18.06 38.36 -76.31
CA ARG A 224 -16.95 38.54 -75.35
C ARG A 224 -17.47 38.70 -73.93
N MET A 225 -18.56 39.44 -73.75
CA MET A 225 -19.24 39.60 -72.46
C MET A 225 -19.86 38.29 -71.98
N LEU A 226 -20.52 37.54 -72.86
CA LEU A 226 -21.09 36.22 -72.56
C LEU A 226 -20.02 35.20 -72.18
N CYS A 227 -18.87 35.17 -72.87
CA CYS A 227 -17.76 34.30 -72.52
C CYS A 227 -17.18 34.64 -71.12
N ALA A 228 -17.01 35.93 -70.80
CA ALA A 228 -16.55 36.35 -69.48
C ALA A 228 -17.56 36.02 -68.38
N GLN A 229 -18.86 36.10 -68.69
CA GLN A 229 -19.93 35.71 -67.79
C GLN A 229 -19.95 34.19 -67.56
N GLU A 230 -19.76 33.39 -68.61
CA GLU A 230 -19.64 31.93 -68.53
C GLU A 230 -18.44 31.50 -67.68
N GLU A 231 -17.26 32.10 -67.87
CA GLU A 231 -16.09 31.86 -67.02
C GLU A 231 -16.38 32.17 -65.54
N SER A 232 -17.10 33.26 -65.25
CA SER A 232 -17.50 33.59 -63.89
C SER A 232 -18.43 32.53 -63.29
N TYR A 233 -19.41 32.04 -64.05
CA TYR A 233 -20.29 30.95 -63.60
C TYR A 233 -19.53 29.64 -63.39
N VAL A 234 -18.59 29.31 -64.27
CA VAL A 234 -17.73 28.11 -64.13
C VAL A 234 -16.89 28.19 -62.86
N GLN A 235 -16.28 29.35 -62.57
CA GLN A 235 -15.54 29.56 -61.33
C GLN A 235 -16.43 29.44 -60.09
N GLN A 236 -17.65 29.96 -60.15
CA GLN A 236 -18.61 29.87 -59.05
C GLN A 236 -19.08 28.43 -58.83
N LEU A 237 -19.33 27.67 -59.90
CA LEU A 237 -19.64 26.24 -59.88
C LEU A 237 -18.50 25.43 -59.26
N ALA A 238 -17.25 25.67 -59.68
CA ALA A 238 -16.08 24.98 -59.14
C ALA A 238 -15.90 25.25 -57.64
N LYS A 239 -16.16 26.48 -57.18
CA LYS A 239 -16.12 26.83 -55.76
C LYS A 239 -17.19 26.08 -54.95
N VAL A 240 -18.42 26.02 -55.46
CA VAL A 240 -19.52 25.29 -54.81
C VAL A 240 -19.24 23.79 -54.78
N GLN A 241 -18.71 23.21 -55.87
CA GLN A 241 -18.30 21.81 -55.91
C GLN A 241 -17.22 21.51 -54.87
N SER A 242 -16.17 22.35 -54.76
CA SER A 242 -15.14 22.18 -53.75
C SER A 242 -15.69 22.26 -52.32
N GLN A 243 -16.61 23.18 -52.05
CA GLN A 243 -17.28 23.29 -50.75
C GLN A 243 -18.16 22.07 -50.44
N LEU A 244 -18.89 21.56 -51.44
CA LEU A 244 -19.70 20.36 -51.30
C LEU A 244 -18.82 19.14 -51.01
N GLU A 245 -17.72 18.96 -51.74
CA GLU A 245 -16.76 17.88 -51.49
C GLU A 245 -16.13 17.98 -50.10
N GLN A 246 -15.76 19.18 -49.65
CA GLN A 246 -15.22 19.39 -48.31
C GLN A 246 -16.25 19.06 -47.22
N SER A 247 -17.50 19.50 -47.41
CA SER A 247 -18.62 19.16 -46.52
C SER A 247 -18.86 17.65 -46.48
N GLN A 248 -18.87 16.98 -47.63
CA GLN A 248 -19.05 15.54 -47.75
C GLN A 248 -17.91 14.76 -47.06
N ARG A 249 -16.65 15.19 -47.23
CA ARG A 249 -15.50 14.58 -46.53
C ARG A 249 -15.60 14.74 -45.03
N SER A 250 -15.98 15.92 -44.56
CA SER A 250 -16.21 16.19 -43.13
C SER A 250 -17.34 15.33 -42.57
N GLN A 251 -18.47 15.23 -43.29
CA GLN A 251 -19.60 14.40 -42.90
C GLN A 251 -19.21 12.92 -42.81
N ASN A 252 -18.49 12.39 -43.81
CA ASN A 252 -18.03 11.00 -43.80
C ASN A 252 -17.05 10.74 -42.65
N ALA A 253 -16.18 11.70 -42.31
CA ALA A 253 -15.27 11.59 -41.17
C ALA A 253 -16.04 11.58 -39.84
N LEU A 254 -17.06 12.42 -39.69
CA LEU A 254 -17.92 12.44 -38.50
C LEU A 254 -18.76 11.17 -38.39
N GLU A 255 -19.29 10.65 -39.50
CA GLU A 255 -20.07 9.41 -39.51
C GLU A 255 -19.22 8.19 -39.13
N THR A 256 -18.00 8.11 -39.65
CA THR A 256 -17.05 7.05 -39.26
C THR A 256 -16.65 7.14 -37.79
N GLN A 257 -16.42 8.35 -37.26
CA GLN A 257 -16.16 8.57 -35.84
C GLN A 257 -17.38 8.16 -34.98
N ASN A 258 -18.58 8.58 -35.37
CA ASN A 258 -19.80 8.26 -34.64
C ASN A 258 -20.05 6.74 -34.61
N ARG A 259 -19.76 6.02 -35.69
CA ARG A 259 -19.82 4.54 -35.71
C ARG A 259 -18.82 3.90 -34.74
N LEU A 260 -17.59 4.43 -34.65
CA LEU A 260 -16.59 3.95 -33.69
C LEU A 260 -17.01 4.24 -32.25
N ASP A 261 -17.50 5.44 -31.98
CA ASP A 261 -18.00 5.83 -30.66
C ASP A 261 -19.19 4.95 -30.24
N GLN A 262 -20.10 4.63 -31.16
CA GLN A 262 -21.19 3.69 -30.93
C GLN A 262 -20.69 2.28 -30.60
N GLN A 263 -19.67 1.78 -31.30
CA GLN A 263 -19.03 0.50 -31.00
C GLN A 263 -18.40 0.50 -29.60
N GLN A 264 -17.68 1.57 -29.25
CA GLN A 264 -17.07 1.71 -27.93
C GLN A 264 -18.13 1.79 -26.82
N ILE A 265 -19.24 2.49 -27.05
CA ILE A 265 -20.36 2.54 -26.11
C ILE A 265 -20.97 1.15 -25.91
N LEU A 266 -21.14 0.36 -26.98
CA LEU A 266 -21.65 -1.01 -26.90
C LEU A 266 -20.69 -1.94 -26.14
N GLU A 267 -19.39 -1.84 -26.39
CA GLU A 267 -18.36 -2.60 -25.66
C GLU A 267 -18.35 -2.25 -24.17
N LEU A 268 -18.40 -0.95 -23.84
CA LEU A 268 -18.47 -0.50 -22.45
C LEU A 268 -19.77 -0.97 -21.78
N ARG A 269 -20.90 -0.95 -22.48
CA ARG A 269 -22.17 -1.49 -21.96
C ARG A 269 -22.08 -2.99 -21.70
N CYS A 270 -21.50 -3.76 -22.62
CA CYS A 270 -21.27 -5.19 -22.43
C CYS A 270 -20.35 -5.46 -21.22
N GLN A 271 -19.27 -4.71 -21.06
CA GLN A 271 -18.38 -4.83 -19.90
C GLN A 271 -19.11 -4.50 -18.59
N VAL A 272 -19.95 -3.46 -18.58
CA VAL A 272 -20.78 -3.12 -17.41
C VAL A 272 -21.79 -4.22 -17.12
N GLU A 273 -22.45 -4.79 -18.13
CA GLU A 273 -23.38 -5.92 -17.98
C GLU A 273 -22.67 -7.18 -17.48
N GLU A 274 -21.48 -7.49 -17.98
CA GLU A 274 -20.66 -8.61 -17.50
C GLU A 274 -20.21 -8.42 -16.05
N LEU A 275 -19.80 -7.20 -15.67
CA LEU A 275 -19.46 -6.87 -14.29
C LEU A 275 -20.68 -6.92 -13.37
N GLN A 276 -21.83 -6.42 -13.82
CA GLN A 276 -23.10 -6.51 -13.08
C GLN A 276 -23.52 -7.97 -12.92
N LYS A 277 -23.38 -8.79 -13.96
CA LYS A 277 -23.69 -10.22 -13.92
C LYS A 277 -22.71 -10.98 -13.04
N ALA A 278 -21.41 -10.67 -13.08
CA ALA A 278 -20.42 -11.25 -12.19
C ALA A 278 -20.67 -10.87 -10.72
N LEU A 279 -21.09 -9.62 -10.47
CA LEU A 279 -21.49 -9.15 -9.14
C LEU A 279 -22.77 -9.85 -8.65
N GLN A 280 -23.76 -10.04 -9.53
CA GLN A 280 -25.00 -10.75 -9.22
C GLN A 280 -24.83 -12.27 -9.14
N GLU A 281 -23.89 -12.86 -9.86
CA GLU A 281 -23.48 -14.26 -9.70
C GLU A 281 -22.69 -14.48 -8.41
N GLN A 282 -21.85 -13.52 -8.01
CA GLN A 282 -21.25 -13.53 -6.67
C GLN A 282 -22.32 -13.35 -5.58
N GLY A 283 -23.30 -12.48 -5.79
CA GLY A 283 -24.47 -12.31 -4.91
C GLY A 283 -25.31 -13.58 -4.81
N SER A 284 -25.82 -14.11 -5.91
CA SER A 284 -26.69 -15.31 -5.94
C SER A 284 -26.00 -16.60 -5.47
N LYS A 285 -24.70 -16.81 -5.76
CA LYS A 285 -23.94 -17.97 -5.22
C LYS A 285 -23.64 -17.83 -3.72
N THR A 286 -23.65 -16.62 -3.17
CA THR A 286 -23.55 -16.39 -1.71
C THR A 286 -24.90 -16.19 -1.03
N GLU A 287 -26.00 -15.95 -1.76
CA GLU A 287 -27.30 -15.61 -1.17
C GLU A 287 -28.11 -16.80 -0.64
N ASP A 288 -28.10 -17.99 -1.25
CA ASP A 288 -29.06 -19.01 -0.79
C ASP A 288 -28.62 -19.80 0.45
N VAL A 289 -27.32 -20.07 0.63
CA VAL A 289 -26.80 -20.85 1.79
C VAL A 289 -25.89 -20.03 2.69
N SER A 290 -25.12 -19.09 2.14
CA SER A 290 -24.21 -18.26 2.94
C SER A 290 -24.88 -16.99 3.47
N SER A 291 -25.86 -16.39 2.78
CA SER A 291 -26.60 -15.20 3.28
C SER A 291 -27.60 -15.59 4.37
N SER A 292 -28.22 -16.76 4.33
CA SER A 292 -29.01 -17.26 5.47
C SER A 292 -28.13 -17.48 6.71
N LEU A 293 -26.92 -18.01 6.55
CA LEU A 293 -25.96 -18.20 7.64
C LEU A 293 -25.33 -16.88 8.13
N LEU A 294 -24.99 -15.96 7.23
CA LEU A 294 -24.45 -14.64 7.53
C LEU A 294 -25.50 -13.73 8.15
N LYS A 295 -26.75 -13.76 7.69
CA LYS A 295 -27.86 -13.02 8.26
C LYS A 295 -28.18 -13.52 9.66
N ARG A 296 -28.21 -14.84 9.89
CA ARG A 296 -28.34 -15.43 11.23
C ARG A 296 -27.17 -15.04 12.14
N LYS A 297 -25.93 -15.07 11.64
CA LYS A 297 -24.76 -14.60 12.40
C LYS A 297 -24.80 -13.11 12.68
N LEU A 298 -25.27 -12.29 11.73
CA LEU A 298 -25.41 -10.84 11.90
C LEU A 298 -26.48 -10.53 12.94
N GLU A 299 -27.60 -11.24 12.94
CA GLU A 299 -28.64 -11.17 13.98
C GLU A 299 -28.10 -11.59 15.35
N GLU A 300 -27.37 -12.72 15.43
CA GLU A 300 -26.70 -13.15 16.67
C GLU A 300 -25.66 -12.11 17.16
N HIS A 301 -24.92 -11.46 16.26
CA HIS A 301 -23.96 -10.43 16.61
C HIS A 301 -24.64 -9.12 17.04
N LEU A 302 -25.75 -8.75 16.40
CA LEU A 302 -26.55 -7.60 16.79
C LEU A 302 -27.23 -7.83 18.14
N GLU A 303 -27.70 -9.04 18.42
CA GLU A 303 -28.29 -9.42 19.70
C GLU A 303 -27.25 -9.41 20.81
N LYS A 304 -26.05 -10.00 20.58
CA LYS A 304 -24.91 -9.90 21.50
C LYS A 304 -24.43 -8.48 21.72
N LEU A 305 -24.50 -7.63 20.70
CA LEU A 305 -24.16 -6.22 20.83
C LEU A 305 -25.20 -5.48 21.67
N HIS A 306 -26.49 -5.75 21.48
CA HIS A 306 -27.56 -5.20 22.32
C HIS A 306 -27.48 -5.68 23.76
N GLU A 307 -27.18 -6.96 23.99
CA GLU A 307 -26.98 -7.53 25.32
C GLU A 307 -25.76 -6.92 26.02
N ALA A 308 -24.63 -6.80 25.30
CA ALA A 308 -23.45 -6.13 25.81
C ALA A 308 -23.69 -4.63 26.09
N HIS A 309 -24.50 -3.96 25.26
CA HIS A 309 -24.87 -2.56 25.48
C HIS A 309 -25.80 -2.41 26.69
N SER A 310 -26.77 -3.32 26.86
CA SER A 310 -27.65 -3.38 28.02
C SER A 310 -26.85 -3.64 29.31
N ASP A 311 -25.88 -4.56 29.28
CA ASP A 311 -25.03 -4.85 30.42
C ASP A 311 -24.04 -3.74 30.73
N LEU A 312 -23.51 -3.06 29.70
CA LEU A 312 -22.73 -1.83 29.89
C LEU A 312 -23.58 -0.72 30.50
N GLN A 313 -24.84 -0.60 30.10
CA GLN A 313 -25.74 0.40 30.65
C GLN A 313 -26.09 0.10 32.11
N LYS A 314 -26.41 -1.15 32.46
CA LYS A 314 -26.57 -1.58 33.86
C LYS A 314 -25.30 -1.36 34.68
N LYS A 315 -24.12 -1.65 34.12
CA LYS A 315 -22.84 -1.37 34.79
C LYS A 315 -22.60 0.12 34.96
N LYS A 316 -22.96 0.96 33.97
CA LYS A 316 -22.89 2.43 34.10
C LYS A 316 -23.86 2.97 35.14
N GLU A 317 -25.07 2.42 35.22
CA GLU A 317 -26.05 2.75 36.27
C GLU A 317 -25.50 2.36 37.65
N VAL A 318 -24.95 1.16 37.80
CA VAL A 318 -24.29 0.72 39.04
C VAL A 318 -23.06 1.57 39.39
N ILE A 319 -22.26 1.97 38.40
CA ILE A 319 -21.14 2.90 38.62
C ILE A 319 -21.66 4.26 39.06
N ASN A 320 -22.70 4.80 38.42
CA ASN A 320 -23.33 6.06 38.82
C ASN A 320 -23.97 5.99 40.21
N ASP A 321 -24.49 4.83 40.63
CA ASP A 321 -25.04 4.59 41.97
C ASP A 321 -23.94 4.41 43.04
N LEU A 322 -22.75 3.95 42.64
CA LEU A 322 -21.55 3.85 43.50
C LEU A 322 -20.69 5.13 43.52
N GLU A 323 -20.81 5.99 42.51
CA GLU A 323 -20.09 7.27 42.34
C GLU A 323 -20.95 8.56 42.38
N PRO A 324 -22.14 8.66 43.02
CA PRO A 324 -22.80 9.94 43.09
C PRO A 324 -22.15 10.75 44.21
N GLY A 325 -21.18 11.60 43.86
CA GLY A 325 -20.74 12.72 44.73
C GLY A 325 -19.25 13.04 44.78
N MET A 326 -18.36 12.22 44.20
CA MET A 326 -16.91 12.50 44.25
C MET A 326 -16.55 13.70 43.37
N ASP A 327 -17.11 13.76 42.15
CA ASP A 327 -16.81 14.83 41.19
C ASP A 327 -17.43 16.18 41.59
N SER A 328 -18.63 16.20 42.20
CA SER A 328 -19.24 17.46 42.66
C SER A 328 -18.46 18.09 43.83
N ASN A 329 -17.98 17.26 44.76
CA ASN A 329 -17.17 17.73 45.87
C ASN A 329 -15.75 18.11 45.42
N MET A 330 -15.15 17.36 44.49
CA MET A 330 -13.85 17.70 43.91
C MET A 330 -13.91 18.99 43.08
N ALA A 331 -14.97 19.18 42.29
CA ALA A 331 -15.19 20.40 41.52
C ALA A 331 -15.36 21.63 42.42
N LYS A 332 -16.12 21.52 43.52
CA LYS A 332 -16.23 22.59 44.53
C LYS A 332 -14.88 22.89 45.18
N LYS A 333 -14.08 21.86 45.50
CA LYS A 333 -12.74 22.04 46.09
C LYS A 333 -11.78 22.72 45.14
N ILE A 334 -11.85 22.39 43.85
CA ILE A 334 -11.05 23.03 42.79
C ILE A 334 -11.44 24.51 42.67
N SER A 335 -12.73 24.83 42.63
CA SER A 335 -13.20 26.22 42.58
C SER A 335 -12.79 27.03 43.82
N GLU A 336 -12.87 26.43 45.02
CA GLU A 336 -12.37 27.07 46.26
C GLU A 336 -10.87 27.37 46.19
N LEU A 337 -10.07 26.41 45.73
CA LEU A 337 -8.62 26.58 45.59
C LEU A 337 -8.27 27.62 44.52
N GLN A 338 -9.00 27.66 43.42
CA GLN A 338 -8.84 28.68 42.38
C GLN A 338 -9.14 30.09 42.89
N GLU A 339 -10.18 30.27 43.71
CA GLU A 339 -10.51 31.59 44.28
C GLU A 339 -9.48 32.04 45.33
N ILE A 340 -8.96 31.10 46.14
CA ILE A 340 -7.84 31.40 47.06
C ILE A 340 -6.60 31.81 46.29
N LEU A 341 -6.27 31.12 45.18
CA LEU A 341 -5.13 31.45 44.34
C LEU A 341 -5.29 32.85 43.73
N ARG A 342 -6.47 33.14 43.15
CA ARG A 342 -6.80 34.45 42.58
C ARG A 342 -6.67 35.57 43.62
N LYS A 343 -7.11 35.32 44.86
CA LYS A 343 -6.95 36.28 45.96
C LYS A 343 -5.47 36.49 46.32
N LYS A 344 -4.67 35.43 46.34
CA LYS A 344 -3.21 35.52 46.60
C LYS A 344 -2.47 36.26 45.50
N ASP A 345 -2.87 36.09 44.24
CA ASP A 345 -2.30 36.82 43.11
C ASP A 345 -2.64 38.32 43.19
N GLU A 346 -3.86 38.66 43.59
CA GLU A 346 -4.26 40.06 43.81
C GLU A 346 -3.51 40.68 45.01
N ASP A 347 -3.37 39.94 46.11
CA ASP A 347 -2.55 40.37 47.26
C ASP A 347 -1.08 40.56 46.86
N MET A 348 -0.54 39.68 46.00
CA MET A 348 0.82 39.77 45.47
C MET A 348 0.98 41.00 44.58
N LYS A 349 0.01 41.27 43.70
CA LYS A 349 0.00 42.46 42.86
C LYS A 349 -0.07 43.75 43.68
N GLN A 350 -0.91 43.80 44.71
CA GLN A 350 -0.96 44.95 45.63
C GLN A 350 0.36 45.12 46.40
N MET A 351 1.00 44.01 46.78
CA MET A 351 2.32 44.04 47.40
C MET A 351 3.38 44.57 46.42
N GLU A 352 3.36 44.12 45.17
CA GLU A 352 4.24 44.61 44.10
C GLU A 352 4.04 46.09 43.82
N GLU A 353 2.79 46.59 43.74
CA GLU A 353 2.49 48.01 43.56
C GLU A 353 3.01 48.84 44.74
N ARG A 354 2.84 48.36 45.98
CA ARG A 354 3.41 49.03 47.17
C ARG A 354 4.94 49.04 47.12
N TYR A 355 5.57 47.93 46.76
CA TYR A 355 7.03 47.88 46.59
C TYR A 355 7.49 48.79 45.46
N GLN A 356 6.80 48.82 44.32
CA GLN A 356 7.08 49.76 43.24
C GLN A 356 6.99 51.20 43.72
N GLN A 357 5.97 51.57 44.50
CA GLN A 357 5.88 52.91 45.09
C GLN A 357 7.01 53.20 46.07
N TYR A 358 7.44 52.24 46.89
CA TYR A 358 8.61 52.42 47.76
C TYR A 358 9.90 52.57 46.97
N VAL A 359 10.09 51.79 45.92
CA VAL A 359 11.25 51.91 45.02
C VAL A 359 11.19 53.22 44.25
N GLU A 360 10.02 53.69 43.81
CA GLU A 360 9.83 54.98 43.14
C GLU A 360 10.16 56.14 44.09
N LYS A 361 9.68 56.06 45.34
CA LYS A 361 10.05 57.02 46.40
C LYS A 361 11.54 56.99 46.68
N ALA A 362 12.17 55.82 46.77
CA ALA A 362 13.61 55.68 46.92
C ALA A 362 14.37 56.25 45.71
N ARG A 363 13.90 56.00 44.47
CA ARG A 363 14.43 56.58 43.24
C ARG A 363 14.31 58.09 43.23
N MET A 364 13.17 58.65 43.64
CA MET A 364 12.99 60.09 43.76
C MET A 364 13.96 60.66 44.80
N VAL A 365 14.06 60.06 45.99
CA VAL A 365 15.01 60.49 47.02
C VAL A 365 16.46 60.43 46.51
N ILE A 366 16.87 59.35 45.85
CA ILE A 366 18.19 59.22 45.20
C ILE A 366 18.38 60.31 44.13
N LYS A 367 17.37 60.57 43.31
CA LYS A 367 17.37 61.61 42.27
C LYS A 367 17.46 63.03 42.86
N THR A 368 16.92 63.25 44.06
CA THR A 368 17.02 64.52 44.80
C THR A 368 18.33 64.62 45.59
N MET A 369 19.00 63.50 45.89
CA MET A 369 20.15 63.44 46.79
C MET A 369 21.52 63.25 46.11
N GLU A 370 21.63 63.00 44.80
CA GLU A 370 22.97 62.91 44.16
C GLU A 370 23.16 63.66 42.82
N PRO A 371 24.20 64.50 42.72
CA PRO A 371 24.73 65.06 41.48
C PRO A 371 25.61 64.04 40.73
N ARG A 372 25.34 63.88 39.43
CA ARG A 372 26.09 63.17 38.37
C ARG A 372 27.41 62.48 38.80
N LYS A 373 27.44 61.13 38.84
CA LYS A 373 28.60 60.32 38.41
C LYS A 373 28.17 59.00 37.74
N THR A 374 28.98 58.57 36.78
CA THR A 374 28.86 57.48 35.79
C THR A 374 28.77 56.05 36.36
N PRO A 375 28.15 55.09 35.62
CA PRO A 375 27.96 53.73 36.13
C PRO A 375 29.23 52.88 36.00
N SER A 376 29.78 52.48 37.14
CA SER A 376 30.71 51.36 37.30
C SER A 376 29.91 50.05 37.20
N ILE A 377 30.27 49.16 36.28
CA ILE A 377 29.68 47.83 36.16
C ILE A 377 30.20 46.97 37.32
N SER A 378 29.28 46.45 38.14
CA SER A 378 29.59 45.60 39.30
C SER A 378 30.32 44.30 38.87
N PRO A 379 31.35 43.85 39.61
CA PRO A 379 32.11 42.62 39.33
C PRO A 379 31.24 41.36 39.18
N ASP A 380 30.13 41.29 39.91
CA ASP A 380 29.22 40.14 39.89
C ASP A 380 28.47 39.99 38.55
N VAL A 381 28.26 41.10 37.85
CA VAL A 381 27.63 41.09 36.51
C VAL A 381 28.64 40.60 35.46
N MET A 382 29.93 40.89 35.64
CA MET A 382 30.98 40.36 34.76
C MET A 382 31.20 38.87 34.97
N THR A 383 31.18 38.38 36.21
CA THR A 383 31.33 36.94 36.50
C THR A 383 30.15 36.13 35.94
N LEU A 384 28.92 36.61 36.08
CA LEU A 384 27.74 35.96 35.49
C LEU A 384 27.77 35.95 33.96
N ARG A 385 28.22 37.02 33.31
CA ARG A 385 28.43 37.03 31.85
C ARG A 385 29.48 36.03 31.41
N ASN A 386 30.59 35.94 32.14
CA ASN A 386 31.63 34.95 31.84
C ASN A 386 31.12 33.52 32.02
N GLN A 387 30.31 33.26 33.05
CA GLN A 387 29.67 31.95 33.23
C GLN A 387 28.67 31.62 32.12
N LEU A 388 27.88 32.60 31.67
CA LEU A 388 26.94 32.40 30.57
C LEU A 388 27.68 32.04 29.27
N THR A 389 28.72 32.78 28.92
CA THR A 389 29.54 32.49 27.72
C THR A 389 30.28 31.15 27.82
N GLU A 390 30.69 30.74 29.02
CA GLU A 390 31.28 29.41 29.24
C GLU A 390 30.25 28.29 29.05
N LYS A 391 29.03 28.48 29.56
CA LYS A 391 27.92 27.53 29.38
C LYS A 391 27.50 27.44 27.91
N GLU A 392 27.44 28.56 27.20
CA GLU A 392 27.19 28.60 25.75
C GLU A 392 28.27 27.85 24.97
N ARG A 393 29.57 28.06 25.28
CA ARG A 393 30.66 27.28 24.69
C ARG A 393 30.57 25.79 25.01
N ARG A 394 30.14 25.43 26.23
CA ARG A 394 29.97 24.03 26.62
C ARG A 394 28.83 23.37 25.87
N ILE A 395 27.72 24.08 25.65
CA ILE A 395 26.59 23.60 24.85
C ILE A 395 27.06 23.33 23.42
N GLN A 396 27.74 24.29 22.79
CA GLN A 396 28.27 24.12 21.42
C GLN A 396 29.23 22.92 21.30
N TYR A 397 30.09 22.71 22.31
CA TYR A 397 30.98 21.55 22.34
C TYR A 397 30.21 20.23 22.41
N LEU A 398 29.19 20.15 23.27
CA LEU A 398 28.37 18.95 23.43
C LEU A 398 27.53 18.66 22.19
N GLU A 399 27.00 19.69 21.53
CA GLU A 399 26.30 19.55 20.25
C GLU A 399 27.22 19.00 19.17
N GLN A 400 28.45 19.52 19.08
CA GLN A 400 29.43 19.02 18.11
C GLN A 400 29.86 17.57 18.40
N ASP A 401 30.03 17.20 19.67
CA ASP A 401 30.39 15.84 20.06
C ASP A 401 29.24 14.85 19.79
N PHE A 402 27.99 15.27 20.04
CA PHE A 402 26.81 14.50 19.71
C PHE A 402 26.69 14.25 18.20
N GLU A 403 26.89 15.27 17.37
CA GLU A 403 26.83 15.12 15.90
C GLU A 403 27.94 14.19 15.39
N LYS A 404 29.15 14.26 15.94
CA LYS A 404 30.25 13.32 15.64
C LYS A 404 29.91 11.89 16.07
N SER A 405 29.30 11.72 17.23
CA SER A 405 28.87 10.40 17.73
C SER A 405 27.79 9.79 16.82
N LYS A 406 26.80 10.60 16.44
CA LYS A 406 25.74 10.21 15.51
C LYS A 406 26.30 9.81 14.15
N SER A 407 27.22 10.61 13.58
CA SER A 407 27.86 10.28 12.30
C SER A 407 28.68 8.98 12.35
N ARG A 408 29.39 8.72 13.45
CA ARG A 408 30.08 7.44 13.66
C ARG A 408 29.10 6.27 13.72
N HIS A 409 28.01 6.42 14.47
CA HIS A 409 26.98 5.38 14.58
C HIS A 409 26.36 5.06 13.21
N GLU A 410 26.01 6.07 12.41
CA GLU A 410 25.49 5.86 11.05
C GLU A 410 26.51 5.17 10.12
N GLN A 411 27.81 5.45 10.28
CA GLN A 411 28.86 4.75 9.53
C GLN A 411 28.99 3.28 9.98
N GLU A 412 28.93 3.01 11.28
CA GLU A 412 28.92 1.65 11.83
C GLU A 412 27.71 0.86 11.35
N GLU A 413 26.51 1.46 11.35
CA GLU A 413 25.30 0.84 10.82
C GLU A 413 25.45 0.49 9.33
N LYS A 414 26.01 1.40 8.52
CA LYS A 414 26.29 1.12 7.09
C LYS A 414 27.27 -0.04 6.91
N LEU A 415 28.32 -0.10 7.74
CA LEU A 415 29.28 -1.21 7.70
C LEU A 415 28.60 -2.52 8.11
N ILE A 416 27.80 -2.53 9.18
CA ILE A 416 27.04 -3.71 9.63
C ILE A 416 26.08 -4.19 8.54
N LEU A 417 25.31 -3.27 7.94
CA LEU A 417 24.40 -3.58 6.82
C LEU A 417 25.17 -4.17 5.64
N SER A 418 26.28 -3.55 5.24
CA SER A 418 27.11 -4.06 4.14
C SER A 418 27.72 -5.44 4.44
N ALA A 419 28.20 -5.66 5.66
CA ALA A 419 28.74 -6.94 6.10
C ALA A 419 27.65 -8.02 6.15
N TRP A 420 26.43 -7.66 6.58
CA TRP A 420 25.29 -8.55 6.58
C TRP A 420 24.86 -8.92 5.15
N TYR A 421 24.71 -7.95 4.25
CA TYR A 421 24.41 -8.20 2.84
C TYR A 421 25.50 -9.05 2.16
N ASN A 422 26.77 -8.81 2.46
CA ASN A 422 27.87 -9.61 1.93
C ASN A 422 27.88 -11.03 2.52
N MET A 423 27.65 -11.21 3.82
CA MET A 423 27.57 -12.56 4.42
C MET A 423 26.37 -13.34 3.93
N VAL A 424 25.19 -12.73 3.86
CA VAL A 424 23.98 -13.37 3.33
C VAL A 424 24.12 -13.62 1.83
N GLY A 425 24.69 -12.69 1.08
CA GLY A 425 24.96 -12.81 -0.34
C GLY A 425 26.00 -13.90 -0.67
N LEU A 426 27.10 -13.99 0.08
CA LEU A 426 28.07 -15.07 -0.03
C LEU A 426 27.49 -16.41 0.44
N ALA A 427 26.69 -16.45 1.50
CA ALA A 427 26.04 -17.68 1.96
C ALA A 427 25.02 -18.19 0.93
N LEU A 428 24.28 -17.29 0.27
CA LEU A 428 23.37 -17.64 -0.82
C LEU A 428 24.14 -18.10 -2.05
N ASN A 429 25.24 -17.42 -2.41
CA ASN A 429 26.11 -17.84 -3.51
C ASN A 429 26.83 -19.16 -3.23
N GLN A 430 27.25 -19.44 -1.99
CA GLN A 430 27.79 -20.74 -1.60
C GLN A 430 26.73 -21.84 -1.66
N LYS A 431 25.48 -21.54 -1.28
CA LYS A 431 24.36 -22.47 -1.42
C LYS A 431 24.07 -22.77 -2.90
N MET A 432 24.07 -21.74 -3.74
CA MET A 432 23.90 -21.89 -5.20
C MET A 432 25.12 -22.52 -5.90
N ALA A 433 26.34 -22.31 -5.40
CA ALA A 433 27.56 -22.94 -5.90
C ALA A 433 27.71 -24.39 -5.42
N SER A 434 27.21 -24.71 -4.23
CA SER A 434 27.03 -26.09 -3.75
C SER A 434 26.02 -26.84 -4.61
N ASP A 435 24.93 -26.19 -5.03
CA ASP A 435 23.96 -26.77 -5.97
C ASP A 435 24.47 -26.86 -7.42
N ARG A 436 25.53 -26.12 -7.79
CA ARG A 436 26.15 -26.15 -9.12
C ARG A 436 27.43 -26.98 -9.22
N SER A 437 27.96 -27.50 -8.11
CA SER A 437 29.16 -28.36 -8.07
C SER A 437 28.85 -29.87 -7.96
N GLY A 438 27.59 -30.25 -8.08
CA GLY A 438 27.20 -31.64 -8.36
C GLY A 438 27.28 -31.93 -9.87
N PRO A 439 27.77 -33.12 -10.29
CA PRO A 439 27.87 -33.46 -11.71
C PRO A 439 26.48 -33.43 -12.37
N PRO A 440 26.36 -32.98 -13.63
CA PRO A 440 25.06 -32.81 -14.27
C PRO A 440 24.50 -34.19 -14.63
N GLY A 441 23.35 -34.52 -14.04
CA GLY A 441 22.53 -35.65 -14.50
C GLY A 441 22.51 -36.86 -13.57
N GLN A 442 21.93 -36.72 -12.38
CA GLN A 442 21.16 -37.80 -11.77
C GLN A 442 20.22 -37.21 -10.73
N ALA A 443 18.92 -37.17 -11.05
CA ALA A 443 17.88 -36.93 -10.06
C ALA A 443 17.97 -38.04 -9.00
N GLN A 444 18.49 -37.72 -7.82
CA GLN A 444 18.56 -38.69 -6.73
C GLN A 444 17.15 -38.97 -6.22
N SER A 445 16.68 -40.19 -6.46
CA SER A 445 15.47 -40.75 -5.86
C SER A 445 15.51 -40.59 -4.34
N PHE A 446 14.35 -40.30 -3.72
CA PHE A 446 14.17 -40.11 -2.27
C PHE A 446 14.83 -41.22 -1.41
N LEU A 447 14.84 -42.45 -1.94
CA LEU A 447 15.50 -43.60 -1.31
C LEU A 447 17.03 -43.49 -1.28
N ALA A 448 17.66 -42.81 -2.24
CA ALA A 448 19.10 -42.57 -2.26
C ALA A 448 19.51 -41.50 -1.23
N GLN A 449 18.71 -40.44 -1.10
CA GLN A 449 18.89 -39.43 -0.03
C GLN A 449 18.72 -40.05 1.37
N GLN A 450 17.76 -40.96 1.54
CA GLN A 450 17.55 -41.67 2.81
C GLN A 450 18.72 -42.61 3.15
N ARG A 451 19.38 -43.23 2.16
CA ARG A 451 20.58 -44.05 2.36
C ARG A 451 21.81 -43.21 2.75
N LEU A 452 21.97 -42.01 2.20
CA LEU A 452 23.06 -41.10 2.59
C LEU A 452 22.87 -40.54 4.00
N ALA A 453 21.64 -40.15 4.37
CA ALA A 453 21.32 -39.67 5.71
C ALA A 453 21.52 -40.75 6.80
N THR A 454 21.23 -42.01 6.47
CA THR A 454 21.44 -43.15 7.39
C THR A 454 22.91 -43.54 7.50
N ASN A 455 23.69 -43.48 6.41
CA ASN A 455 25.14 -43.72 6.44
C ASN A 455 25.91 -42.59 7.16
N ALA A 456 25.51 -41.32 7.00
CA ALA A 456 26.12 -40.20 7.72
C ALA A 456 25.97 -40.33 9.24
N ARG A 457 24.84 -40.87 9.72
CA ARG A 457 24.61 -41.15 11.15
C ARG A 457 25.41 -42.35 11.68
N ARG A 458 25.79 -43.31 10.82
CA ARG A 458 26.69 -44.42 11.21
C ARG A 458 28.15 -43.98 11.25
N GLY A 459 28.57 -43.08 10.37
CA GLY A 459 29.95 -42.54 10.34
C GLY A 459 30.32 -41.70 11.57
N THR A 460 29.36 -41.02 12.19
CA THR A 460 29.60 -40.23 13.42
C THR A 460 29.79 -41.08 14.67
N SER A 461 29.37 -42.35 14.68
CA SER A 461 29.58 -43.24 15.83
C SER A 461 31.01 -43.80 15.91
N HIS A 462 31.75 -43.84 14.80
CA HIS A 462 33.14 -44.36 14.80
C HIS A 462 34.21 -43.31 15.16
N ARG A 463 33.84 -42.04 15.35
CA ARG A 463 34.80 -40.94 15.66
C ARG A 463 34.83 -40.50 17.13
N LEU A 464 34.12 -41.19 18.02
CA LEU A 464 34.12 -40.93 19.46
C LEU A 464 34.89 -41.98 20.31
N GLN A 465 35.64 -42.88 19.68
CA GLN A 465 36.61 -43.75 20.36
C GLN A 465 38.00 -43.51 19.78
N LEU A 466 38.63 -42.41 20.22
CA LEU A 466 40.09 -42.21 20.28
C LEU A 466 40.35 -40.80 20.82
N ARG A 467 40.22 -40.66 22.14
CA ARG A 467 41.10 -39.81 22.95
C ARG A 467 41.01 -40.20 24.41
#